data_AF-A0A367K655-F1
#
_entry.id   AF-A0A367K655-F1
#
_cell.length_a   1.000
_cell.length_b   1.000
_cell.length_c   1.000
_cell.angle_alpha   90.00
_cell.angle_beta   90.00
_cell.angle_gamma   90.00
#
_symmetry.space_group_name_H-M   'P 1'
#
loop_
_entity.id
_entity.type
_entity.pdbx_description
1 polymer ?
#
loop_
_entity_poly.entity_id
_entity_poly.type
_entity_poly.pdbx_seq_one_letter_code
_entity_poly.pdbx_strand_id
1 'polypeptide(L)'
;PEWQVSEKRVKKYMQSTGLTNSTTTKQPVKSGLADDPSVPVSYIDPKLDFKSVSDCVVARMVDPVTGKGLFAARDIKKDEILFTETPFTYFPPWEGYQLARNGNACGLCCKPLLYPNRLTQHCGHCNMYYCSKECRAKAWESFHQLECTHLNNKIGSFIAFCEIEKWQAPMAVSRIYAQLILAHQRGELDQVMGHLDAFATVSQEERQAKETEWIFMEGPTRELWTKARDLLRAAYKVPPKKCKITKPLPDSLLTSLFDDEATFLNYLGKFNINNQNGGMYLVHSHINHNCYPNVSIDYPQKHSQYKITVRAIRDIKKDEQLYETYVNPRWNKETRQTYLDKSYLFTCQCDRCKNDTPLTDELRQGLRLRSE
;
A
#
# COMPACT_ATOMS: atom_id res chain seq x y z
N PRO A 1 -10.41 -19.30 -46.64
CA PRO A 1 -10.74 -18.07 -45.87
C PRO A 1 -9.45 -17.31 -45.54
N GLU A 2 -9.20 -16.21 -46.25
CA GLU A 2 -8.11 -15.29 -45.92
C GLU A 2 -8.56 -14.40 -44.75
N TRP A 3 -7.99 -14.62 -43.58
CA TRP A 3 -8.27 -13.78 -42.41
C TRP A 3 -7.37 -12.55 -42.49
N GLN A 4 -7.91 -11.42 -42.95
CA GLN A 4 -7.24 -10.12 -42.82
C GLN A 4 -7.54 -9.51 -41.46
N VAL A 5 -6.53 -9.42 -40.60
CA VAL A 5 -6.64 -8.70 -39.33
C VAL A 5 -6.36 -7.22 -39.61
N SER A 6 -7.31 -6.35 -39.26
CA SER A 6 -7.16 -4.90 -39.42
C SER A 6 -5.93 -4.40 -38.67
N GLU A 7 -4.97 -3.83 -39.40
CA GLU A 7 -3.74 -3.25 -38.86
C GLU A 7 -4.04 -2.23 -37.74
N LYS A 8 -5.12 -1.46 -37.89
CA LYS A 8 -5.58 -0.48 -36.88
C LYS A 8 -6.00 -1.16 -35.58
N ARG A 9 -6.67 -2.32 -35.67
CA ARG A 9 -7.12 -3.10 -34.50
C ARG A 9 -5.94 -3.77 -33.80
N VAL A 10 -4.97 -4.30 -34.58
CA VAL A 10 -3.71 -4.84 -34.05
C VAL A 10 -2.90 -3.75 -33.36
N LYS A 11 -2.72 -2.58 -33.99
CA LYS A 11 -2.02 -1.43 -33.39
C LYS A 11 -2.67 -0.98 -32.09
N LYS A 12 -4.01 -0.87 -32.05
CA LYS A 12 -4.74 -0.51 -30.82
C LYS A 12 -4.55 -1.56 -29.72
N TYR A 13 -4.58 -2.84 -30.08
CA TYR A 13 -4.37 -3.93 -29.13
C TYR A 13 -2.93 -3.95 -28.58
N MET A 14 -1.93 -3.84 -29.47
CA MET A 14 -0.52 -3.73 -29.09
C MET A 14 -0.24 -2.49 -28.22
N GLN A 15 -0.94 -1.38 -28.46
CA GLN A 15 -0.86 -0.19 -27.61
C GLN A 15 -1.45 -0.44 -26.21
N SER A 16 -2.61 -1.10 -26.13
CA SER A 16 -3.23 -1.44 -24.84
C SER A 16 -2.43 -2.47 -24.03
N THR A 17 -1.66 -3.34 -24.70
CA THR A 17 -0.81 -4.36 -24.05
C THR A 17 0.66 -3.93 -23.93
N GLY A 18 0.99 -2.67 -24.24
CA GLY A 18 2.35 -2.12 -24.07
C GLY A 18 3.42 -2.66 -25.05
N LEU A 19 3.03 -3.31 -26.16
CA LEU A 19 3.91 -3.94 -27.14
C LEU A 19 4.35 -3.00 -28.29
N THR A 20 4.41 -1.67 -28.07
CA THR A 20 4.85 -0.70 -29.10
C THR A 20 6.09 0.08 -28.69
N ASN A 21 7.10 0.13 -29.57
CA ASN A 21 8.25 1.03 -29.43
C ASN A 21 7.85 2.44 -29.89
N SER A 22 7.55 3.34 -28.96
CA SER A 22 7.49 4.78 -29.27
C SER A 22 8.09 5.60 -28.13
N THR A 23 9.19 6.28 -28.45
CA THR A 23 10.00 7.20 -27.64
C THR A 23 9.36 8.60 -27.48
N THR A 24 8.04 8.68 -27.33
CA THR A 24 7.34 9.91 -26.93
C THR A 24 6.87 9.74 -25.50
N THR A 25 7.02 10.80 -24.68
CA THR A 25 6.52 10.92 -23.30
C THR A 25 5.02 10.66 -23.24
N LYS A 26 4.63 9.38 -23.25
CA LYS A 26 3.25 8.93 -23.11
C LYS A 26 2.86 9.11 -21.65
N GLN A 27 1.68 9.69 -21.43
CA GLN A 27 1.03 9.58 -20.13
C GLN A 27 0.99 8.10 -19.72
N PRO A 28 1.26 7.78 -18.45
CA PRO A 28 1.30 6.39 -18.01
C PRO A 28 -0.04 5.71 -18.28
N VAL A 29 0.01 4.48 -18.80
CA VAL A 29 -1.19 3.68 -19.06
C VAL A 29 -1.82 3.34 -17.71
N LYS A 30 -3.00 3.90 -17.44
CA LYS A 30 -3.79 3.61 -16.23
C LYS A 30 -4.69 2.41 -16.49
N SER A 31 -4.82 1.53 -15.48
CA SER A 31 -5.89 0.52 -15.44
C SER A 31 -7.23 1.15 -15.06
N GLY A 32 -8.26 0.33 -14.93
CA GLY A 32 -9.62 0.73 -14.66
C GLY A 32 -10.51 0.61 -15.90
N LEU A 33 -11.81 0.57 -15.65
CA LEU A 33 -12.85 0.67 -16.66
C LEU A 33 -13.51 2.04 -16.52
N ALA A 34 -13.71 2.75 -17.63
CA ALA A 34 -14.29 4.10 -17.59
C ALA A 34 -15.70 4.13 -16.98
N ASP A 35 -16.44 3.03 -17.12
CA ASP A 35 -17.86 2.93 -16.73
C ASP A 35 -18.08 2.13 -15.44
N ASP A 36 -17.01 1.69 -14.74
CA ASP A 36 -17.12 0.91 -13.51
C ASP A 36 -16.14 1.41 -12.42
N PRO A 37 -16.62 2.25 -11.47
CA PRO A 37 -15.80 2.80 -10.41
C PRO A 37 -15.39 1.76 -9.35
N SER A 38 -15.97 0.56 -9.38
CA SER A 38 -15.63 -0.53 -8.47
C SER A 38 -14.35 -1.27 -8.87
N VAL A 39 -13.85 -1.06 -10.10
CA VAL A 39 -12.58 -1.64 -10.56
C VAL A 39 -11.40 -0.76 -10.09
N PRO A 40 -10.49 -1.28 -9.26
CA PRO A 40 -9.36 -0.51 -8.78
C PRO A 40 -8.45 0.00 -9.92
N VAL A 41 -8.09 1.28 -9.84
CA VAL A 41 -7.20 1.93 -10.80
C VAL A 41 -5.78 1.94 -10.27
N SER A 42 -4.83 1.52 -11.10
CA SER A 42 -3.40 1.51 -10.80
C SER A 42 -2.61 1.87 -12.06
N TYR A 43 -1.35 2.24 -11.88
CA TYR A 43 -0.42 2.38 -13.00
C TYR A 43 1.01 2.09 -12.57
N ILE A 44 1.90 1.97 -13.56
CA ILE A 44 3.33 1.78 -13.35
C ILE A 44 4.02 3.13 -13.42
N ASP A 45 4.61 3.56 -12.31
CA ASP A 45 5.37 4.81 -12.27
C ASP A 45 6.60 4.71 -13.19
N PRO A 46 6.68 5.54 -14.25
CA PRO A 46 7.83 5.51 -15.16
C PRO A 46 9.15 5.93 -14.48
N LYS A 47 9.10 6.61 -13.32
CA LYS A 47 10.27 6.99 -12.53
C LYS A 47 10.75 5.88 -11.58
N LEU A 48 9.98 4.80 -11.43
CA LEU A 48 10.35 3.67 -10.57
C LEU A 48 11.32 2.75 -11.31
N ASP A 49 12.58 2.73 -10.89
CA ASP A 49 13.59 1.83 -11.45
C ASP A 49 13.57 0.46 -10.76
N PHE A 50 12.84 -0.49 -11.34
CA PHE A 50 12.77 -1.87 -10.85
C PHE A 50 14.14 -2.56 -10.82
N LYS A 51 15.07 -2.22 -11.72
CA LYS A 51 16.41 -2.83 -11.74
C LYS A 51 17.25 -2.42 -10.54
N SER A 52 17.04 -1.20 -10.03
CA SER A 52 17.67 -0.75 -8.78
C SER A 52 17.20 -1.53 -7.55
N VAL A 53 16.00 -2.13 -7.62
CA VAL A 53 15.40 -2.91 -6.55
C VAL A 53 15.83 -4.36 -6.65
N SER A 54 15.75 -4.94 -7.84
CA SER A 54 16.17 -6.32 -8.11
C SER A 54 16.38 -6.58 -9.60
N ASP A 55 17.33 -7.46 -9.92
CA ASP A 55 17.62 -7.90 -11.28
C ASP A 55 16.59 -8.89 -11.84
N CYS A 56 15.76 -9.47 -10.96
CA CYS A 56 14.89 -10.60 -11.31
C CYS A 56 13.42 -10.23 -11.51
N VAL A 57 13.05 -8.96 -11.37
CA VAL A 57 11.65 -8.50 -11.49
C VAL A 57 11.48 -7.38 -12.52
N VAL A 58 10.32 -7.36 -13.17
CA VAL A 58 9.89 -6.29 -14.08
C VAL A 58 8.39 -6.10 -13.98
N ALA A 59 7.92 -4.85 -14.00
CA ALA A 59 6.49 -4.55 -14.02
C ALA A 59 5.94 -4.48 -15.45
N ARG A 60 4.71 -4.96 -15.65
CA ARG A 60 3.95 -4.86 -16.91
C ARG A 60 2.49 -4.62 -16.61
N MET A 61 1.77 -3.93 -17.50
CA MET A 61 0.31 -3.89 -17.45
C MET A 61 -0.22 -5.23 -17.92
N VAL A 62 -1.10 -5.84 -17.13
CA VAL A 62 -1.74 -7.12 -17.45
C VAL A 62 -2.94 -6.86 -18.36
N ASP A 63 -3.93 -6.15 -17.84
CA ASP A 63 -5.15 -5.76 -18.53
C ASP A 63 -5.86 -4.61 -17.76
N PRO A 64 -6.93 -4.01 -18.31
CA PRO A 64 -7.64 -2.92 -17.64
C PRO A 64 -8.27 -3.28 -16.29
N VAL A 65 -8.60 -4.54 -16.01
CA VAL A 65 -9.26 -4.99 -14.78
C VAL A 65 -8.25 -5.42 -13.73
N THR A 66 -7.32 -6.32 -14.07
CA THR A 66 -6.25 -6.77 -13.16
C THR A 66 -5.27 -5.64 -12.87
N GLY A 67 -5.06 -4.73 -13.83
CA GLY A 67 -4.15 -3.62 -13.73
C GLY A 67 -2.70 -4.01 -13.92
N LYS A 68 -1.82 -3.50 -13.07
CA LYS A 68 -0.37 -3.77 -13.14
C LYS A 68 -0.02 -5.12 -12.54
N GLY A 69 1.07 -5.72 -13.00
CA GLY A 69 1.59 -7.00 -12.53
C GLY A 69 3.11 -6.98 -12.46
N LEU A 70 3.69 -7.78 -11.56
CA LEU A 70 5.12 -8.02 -11.45
C LEU A 70 5.45 -9.37 -12.10
N PHE A 71 6.52 -9.43 -12.88
CA PHE A 71 6.91 -10.59 -13.67
C PHE A 71 8.38 -10.93 -13.44
N ALA A 72 8.72 -12.21 -13.59
CA ALA A 72 10.10 -12.67 -13.54
C ALA A 72 10.90 -12.19 -14.77
N ALA A 73 11.98 -11.44 -14.55
CA ALA A 73 12.87 -10.97 -15.61
C ALA A 73 13.85 -12.06 -16.10
N ARG A 74 14.05 -13.09 -15.27
CA ARG A 74 14.87 -14.29 -15.53
C ARG A 74 14.24 -15.49 -14.82
N ASP A 75 14.78 -16.68 -15.04
CA ASP A 75 14.44 -17.84 -14.21
C ASP A 75 14.86 -17.56 -12.76
N ILE A 76 13.99 -17.92 -11.81
CA ILE A 76 14.16 -17.73 -10.38
C ILE A 76 14.01 -19.09 -9.70
N LYS A 77 14.91 -19.39 -8.76
CA LYS A 77 14.89 -20.67 -8.05
C LYS A 77 14.02 -20.62 -6.81
N LYS A 78 13.46 -21.78 -6.44
CA LYS A 78 12.79 -21.96 -5.15
C LYS A 78 13.67 -21.43 -4.01
N ASP A 79 13.05 -20.74 -3.06
CA ASP A 79 13.65 -20.09 -1.90
C ASP A 79 14.59 -18.91 -2.19
N GLU A 80 14.76 -18.50 -3.45
CA GLU A 80 15.47 -17.27 -3.79
C GLU A 80 14.71 -16.04 -3.26
N ILE A 81 15.45 -15.10 -2.67
CA ILE A 81 14.91 -13.80 -2.27
C ILE A 81 14.91 -12.90 -3.50
N LEU A 82 13.72 -12.45 -3.91
CA LEU A 82 13.57 -11.57 -5.07
C LEU A 82 13.97 -10.14 -4.71
N PHE A 83 13.43 -9.61 -3.61
CA PHE A 83 13.78 -8.29 -3.08
C PHE A 83 13.31 -8.10 -1.63
N THR A 84 13.86 -7.07 -0.99
CA THR A 84 13.47 -6.59 0.34
C THR A 84 13.06 -5.13 0.23
N GLU A 85 11.93 -4.77 0.82
CA GLU A 85 11.37 -3.42 0.68
C GLU A 85 10.97 -2.83 2.05
N THR A 86 11.11 -1.51 2.19
CA THR A 86 10.50 -0.75 3.29
C THR A 86 9.33 0.07 2.75
N PRO A 87 8.29 0.28 3.54
CA PRO A 87 7.04 0.86 3.05
C PRO A 87 7.25 2.33 2.65
N PHE A 88 6.49 2.73 1.64
CA PHE A 88 6.27 4.11 1.26
C PHE A 88 5.57 4.86 2.42
N THR A 89 4.45 4.32 2.90
CA THR A 89 3.75 4.80 4.11
C THR A 89 3.54 3.62 5.06
N TYR A 90 3.77 3.83 6.35
CA TYR A 90 3.55 2.82 7.39
C TYR A 90 2.79 3.42 8.56
N PHE A 91 1.80 2.72 9.05
CA PHE A 91 1.23 2.91 10.38
C PHE A 91 0.99 1.53 11.01
N PRO A 92 1.59 1.21 12.17
CA PRO A 92 1.46 -0.12 12.78
C PRO A 92 0.04 -0.37 13.31
N PRO A 93 -0.28 -1.63 13.68
CA PRO A 93 -1.42 -1.89 14.56
C PRO A 93 -1.37 -1.04 15.84
N TRP A 94 -2.52 -0.78 16.46
CA TRP A 94 -2.63 0.13 17.60
C TRP A 94 -1.77 -0.28 18.78
N GLU A 95 -1.62 -1.57 19.05
CA GLU A 95 -0.75 -2.11 20.09
C GLU A 95 0.71 -1.71 19.82
N GLY A 96 1.16 -1.83 18.57
CA GLY A 96 2.48 -1.39 18.13
C GLY A 96 2.67 0.12 18.24
N TYR A 97 1.63 0.89 17.92
CA TYR A 97 1.66 2.35 18.07
C TYR A 97 1.71 2.79 19.53
N GLN A 98 0.97 2.13 20.42
CA GLN A 98 0.99 2.39 21.86
C GLN A 98 2.35 2.07 22.48
N LEU A 99 2.95 0.94 22.08
CA LEU A 99 4.33 0.60 22.48
C LEU A 99 5.32 1.69 22.03
N ALA A 100 5.17 2.23 20.83
CA ALA A 100 6.02 3.31 20.34
C ALA A 100 5.84 4.62 21.14
N ARG A 101 4.61 5.01 21.47
CA ARG A 101 4.30 6.20 22.28
C ARG A 101 4.80 6.09 23.73
N ASN A 102 4.86 4.86 24.26
CA ASN A 102 5.38 4.58 25.59
C ASN A 102 6.90 4.37 25.63
N GLY A 103 7.58 4.53 24.48
CA GLY A 103 9.03 4.35 24.37
C GLY A 103 9.52 2.90 24.37
N ASN A 104 8.60 1.93 24.28
CA ASN A 104 8.90 0.49 24.25
C ASN A 104 9.12 -0.04 22.82
N ALA A 105 8.86 0.77 21.79
CA ALA A 105 9.14 0.44 20.40
C ALA A 105 9.60 1.68 19.62
N CYS A 106 10.25 1.44 18.49
CA CYS A 106 10.63 2.51 17.57
C CYS A 106 9.39 3.15 16.91
N GLY A 107 9.29 4.48 16.94
CA GLY A 107 8.21 5.26 16.33
C GLY A 107 8.14 5.22 14.80
N LEU A 108 9.15 4.65 14.13
CA LEU A 108 9.14 4.41 12.70
C LEU A 108 8.89 2.94 12.37
N CYS A 109 9.83 2.08 12.77
CA CYS A 109 9.84 0.68 12.35
C CYS A 109 9.17 -0.27 13.34
N CYS A 110 8.66 0.23 14.47
CA CYS A 110 8.04 -0.56 15.52
C CYS A 110 8.88 -1.71 16.08
N LYS A 111 10.19 -1.71 15.82
CA LYS A 111 11.13 -2.62 16.47
C LYS A 111 11.07 -2.39 17.99
N PRO A 112 10.85 -3.44 18.80
CA PRO A 112 10.87 -3.32 20.25
C PRO A 112 12.20 -2.75 20.77
N LEU A 113 12.11 -1.85 21.72
CA LEU A 113 13.23 -1.24 22.44
C LEU A 113 13.35 -1.95 23.79
N LEU A 114 13.71 -3.24 23.74
CA LEU A 114 13.66 -4.12 24.92
C LEU A 114 14.66 -3.74 26.02
N TYR A 115 15.66 -2.91 25.71
CA TYR A 115 16.63 -2.37 26.67
C TYR A 115 17.10 -0.98 26.24
N PRO A 116 17.39 -0.05 27.18
CA PRO A 116 18.07 1.19 26.88
C PRO A 116 19.43 0.87 26.25
N ASN A 117 19.59 1.16 24.96
CA ASN A 117 20.86 1.04 24.26
C ASN A 117 21.33 2.45 23.87
N ARG A 118 22.64 2.63 23.71
CA ARG A 118 23.24 3.94 23.37
C ARG A 118 22.82 4.46 21.98
N LEU A 119 22.18 3.63 21.15
CA LEU A 119 21.74 3.99 19.80
C LEU A 119 20.33 4.60 19.80
N THR A 120 19.53 4.29 20.83
CA THR A 120 18.16 4.80 20.98
C THR A 120 18.16 6.33 20.97
N GLN A 121 17.34 6.89 20.11
CA GLN A 121 17.09 8.33 20.00
C GLN A 121 15.69 8.63 20.52
N HIS A 122 15.45 9.87 20.91
CA HIS A 122 14.11 10.36 21.22
C HIS A 122 13.85 11.68 20.50
N CYS A 123 12.57 11.99 20.32
CA CYS A 123 12.16 13.31 19.87
C CYS A 123 12.38 14.33 20.99
N GLY A 124 13.01 15.48 20.69
CA GLY A 124 13.21 16.54 21.69
C GLY A 124 11.94 17.30 22.07
N HIS A 125 10.78 16.94 21.52
CA HIS A 125 9.51 17.63 21.73
C HIS A 125 8.42 16.73 22.32
N CYS A 126 8.46 15.41 22.09
CA CYS A 126 7.46 14.48 22.58
C CYS A 126 8.10 13.13 22.99
N ASN A 127 7.29 12.24 23.58
CA ASN A 127 7.75 10.97 24.14
C ASN A 127 8.02 9.86 23.09
N MET A 128 8.25 10.22 21.82
CA MET A 128 8.50 9.23 20.77
C MET A 128 9.98 8.82 20.75
N TYR A 129 10.23 7.51 20.77
CA TYR A 129 11.58 6.93 20.72
C TYR A 129 11.85 6.25 19.38
N TYR A 130 13.12 6.15 19.01
CA TYR A 130 13.57 5.54 17.76
C TYR A 130 14.76 4.64 18.03
N CYS A 131 14.86 3.51 17.33
CA CYS A 131 15.97 2.57 17.53
C CYS A 131 17.33 3.08 17.02
N SER A 132 17.34 4.12 16.18
CA SER A 132 18.57 4.67 15.60
C SER A 132 18.37 6.12 15.12
N LYS A 133 19.48 6.80 14.79
CA LYS A 133 19.45 8.15 14.20
C LYS A 133 18.75 8.17 12.84
N GLU A 134 18.95 7.13 12.04
CA GLU A 134 18.35 6.97 10.71
C GLU A 134 16.82 6.84 10.83
N CYS A 135 16.32 6.05 11.78
CA CYS A 135 14.87 5.94 12.00
C CYS A 135 14.25 7.26 12.47
N ARG A 136 14.94 8.00 13.34
CA ARG A 136 14.47 9.32 13.79
C ARG A 136 14.43 10.32 12.63
N ALA A 137 15.50 10.38 11.83
CA ALA A 137 15.59 11.29 10.68
C ALA A 137 14.51 10.96 9.63
N LYS A 138 14.41 9.69 9.22
CA LYS A 138 13.40 9.25 8.25
C LYS A 138 11.99 9.55 8.74
N ALA A 139 11.67 9.26 10.02
CA ALA A 139 10.36 9.59 10.58
C ALA A 139 10.09 11.10 10.55
N TRP A 140 11.07 11.92 10.93
CA TRP A 140 10.97 13.38 10.93
C TRP A 140 10.67 13.92 9.54
N GLU A 141 11.42 13.46 8.53
CA GLU A 141 11.29 13.87 7.14
C GLU A 141 9.98 13.38 6.49
N SER A 142 9.44 12.25 6.95
CA SER A 142 8.25 11.65 6.36
C SER A 142 6.93 12.05 7.02
N PHE A 143 6.85 12.15 8.34
CA PHE A 143 5.57 12.42 9.02
C PHE A 143 5.68 13.06 10.40
N HIS A 144 6.72 12.72 11.18
CA HIS A 144 6.74 13.03 12.61
C HIS A 144 6.79 14.52 12.90
N GLN A 145 7.35 15.34 12.00
CA GLN A 145 7.31 16.80 12.14
C GLN A 145 5.87 17.35 12.26
N LEU A 146 4.91 16.72 11.58
CA LEU A 146 3.48 17.10 11.60
C LEU A 146 2.63 16.23 12.54
N GLU A 147 3.05 15.00 12.83
CA GLU A 147 2.40 14.08 13.79
C GLU A 147 2.84 14.31 15.25
N CYS A 148 3.94 15.05 15.48
CA CYS A 148 4.43 15.33 16.83
C CYS A 148 3.40 16.15 17.62
N THR A 149 2.78 15.53 18.62
CA THR A 149 1.70 16.11 19.43
C THR A 149 2.10 17.37 20.20
N HIS A 150 3.40 17.62 20.40
CA HIS A 150 3.89 18.86 21.00
C HIS A 150 4.03 20.00 19.99
N LEU A 151 4.47 19.71 18.77
CA LEU A 151 4.63 20.72 17.71
C LEU A 151 3.29 21.03 17.05
N ASN A 152 2.49 19.99 16.80
CA ASN A 152 1.15 20.06 16.26
C ASN A 152 0.14 19.57 17.30
N ASN A 153 -0.18 20.40 18.29
CA ASN A 153 -1.14 20.03 19.33
C ASN A 153 -2.54 19.66 18.77
N LYS A 154 -2.91 20.20 17.61
CA LYS A 154 -4.20 19.91 16.95
C LYS A 154 -4.32 18.46 16.46
N ILE A 155 -3.20 17.78 16.16
CA ILE A 155 -3.25 16.37 15.73
C ILE A 155 -3.65 15.42 16.87
N GLY A 156 -3.54 15.87 18.13
CA GLY A 156 -3.89 15.06 19.29
C GLY A 156 -5.34 14.58 19.28
N SER A 157 -6.29 15.45 18.93
CA SER A 157 -7.71 15.10 18.84
C SER A 157 -7.99 14.08 17.73
N PHE A 158 -7.28 14.19 16.60
CA PHE A 158 -7.37 13.21 15.51
C PHE A 158 -6.84 11.84 15.93
N ILE A 159 -5.63 11.79 16.53
CA ILE A 159 -5.04 10.53 17.01
C ILE A 159 -5.93 9.87 18.06
N ALA A 160 -6.43 10.64 19.02
CA ALA A 160 -7.30 10.13 20.08
C ALA A 160 -8.61 9.56 19.51
N PHE A 161 -9.21 10.25 18.53
CA PHE A 161 -10.39 9.75 17.83
C PHE A 161 -10.10 8.41 17.14
N CYS A 162 -9.05 8.33 16.33
CA CYS A 162 -8.70 7.09 15.64
C CYS A 162 -8.36 5.95 16.62
N GLU A 163 -7.75 6.26 17.78
CA GLU A 163 -7.41 5.28 18.82
C GLU A 163 -8.65 4.72 19.55
N ILE A 164 -9.66 5.57 19.81
CA ILE A 164 -10.94 5.19 20.40
C ILE A 164 -11.71 4.28 19.46
N GLU A 165 -11.80 4.66 18.19
CA GLU A 165 -12.49 3.88 17.15
C GLU A 165 -11.69 2.65 16.69
N LYS A 166 -10.47 2.45 17.20
CA LYS A 166 -9.51 1.42 16.74
C LYS A 166 -9.30 1.45 15.22
N TRP A 167 -9.37 2.64 14.63
CA TRP A 167 -9.41 2.81 13.18
C TRP A 167 -8.03 3.20 12.62
N GLN A 168 -7.35 2.22 12.02
CA GLN A 168 -5.97 2.35 11.53
C GLN A 168 -5.85 3.21 10.25
N ALA A 169 -6.80 3.08 9.32
CA ALA A 169 -6.67 3.66 7.97
C ALA A 169 -6.51 5.19 7.95
N PRO A 170 -7.25 5.99 8.74
CA PRO A 170 -7.07 7.44 8.76
C PRO A 170 -5.67 7.84 9.24
N MET A 171 -5.05 7.08 10.13
CA MET A 171 -3.68 7.35 10.58
C MET A 171 -2.66 7.18 9.44
N ALA A 172 -2.86 6.20 8.57
CA ALA A 172 -2.05 6.07 7.36
C ALA A 172 -2.30 7.23 6.39
N VAL A 173 -3.55 7.64 6.18
CA VAL A 173 -3.90 8.82 5.37
C VAL A 173 -3.27 10.10 5.94
N SER A 174 -3.27 10.27 7.26
CA SER A 174 -2.58 11.37 7.92
C SER A 174 -1.08 11.36 7.58
N ARG A 175 -0.42 10.20 7.63
CA ARG A 175 0.98 10.08 7.21
C ARG A 175 1.20 10.34 5.72
N ILE A 176 0.27 9.99 4.83
CA ILE A 176 0.30 10.37 3.41
C ILE A 176 0.27 11.90 3.27
N TYR A 177 -0.65 12.58 3.95
CA TYR A 177 -0.74 14.05 3.89
C TYR A 177 0.55 14.71 4.40
N ALA A 178 1.09 14.19 5.50
CA ALA A 178 2.34 14.69 6.05
C ALA A 178 3.50 14.51 5.06
N GLN A 179 3.57 13.35 4.39
CA GLN A 179 4.57 13.09 3.35
C GLN A 179 4.46 14.07 2.18
N LEU A 180 3.25 14.36 1.69
CA LEU A 180 3.03 15.33 0.61
C LEU A 180 3.46 16.75 1.02
N ILE A 181 3.04 17.20 2.22
CA ILE A 181 3.39 18.54 2.74
C ILE A 181 4.91 18.68 2.91
N LEU A 182 5.56 17.67 3.50
CA LEU A 182 7.01 17.68 3.76
C LEU A 182 7.83 17.51 2.49
N ALA A 183 7.38 16.68 1.53
CA ALA A 183 7.99 16.56 0.21
C ALA A 183 7.94 17.89 -0.57
N HIS A 184 6.84 18.62 -0.46
CA HIS A 184 6.75 19.96 -1.06
C HIS A 184 7.76 20.94 -0.44
N GLN A 185 8.02 20.86 0.88
CA GLN A 185 9.08 21.68 1.49
C GLN A 185 10.44 21.43 0.83
N ARG A 186 10.74 20.17 0.49
CA ARG A 186 12.00 19.72 -0.12
C ARG A 186 12.06 19.83 -1.65
N GLY A 187 10.94 20.12 -2.31
CA GLY A 187 10.88 20.17 -3.79
C GLY A 187 10.75 18.79 -4.44
N GLU A 188 10.29 17.78 -3.70
CA GLU A 188 10.16 16.38 -4.14
C GLU A 188 8.70 15.98 -4.41
N LEU A 189 7.77 16.94 -4.41
CA LEU A 189 6.32 16.69 -4.46
C LEU A 189 5.93 15.81 -5.66
N ASP A 190 6.42 16.13 -6.87
CA ASP A 190 6.08 15.40 -8.10
C ASP A 190 6.57 13.95 -8.08
N GLN A 191 7.67 13.65 -7.40
CA GLN A 191 8.17 12.29 -7.25
C GLN A 191 7.28 11.52 -6.27
N VAL A 192 6.98 12.12 -5.12
CA VAL A 192 6.16 11.48 -4.08
C VAL A 192 4.72 11.25 -4.56
N MET A 193 4.15 12.19 -5.32
CA MET A 193 2.85 12.01 -5.97
C MET A 193 2.88 10.91 -7.02
N GLY A 194 3.93 10.84 -7.85
CA GLY A 194 4.12 9.73 -8.81
C GLY A 194 4.10 8.37 -8.11
N HIS A 195 4.86 8.19 -7.04
CA HIS A 195 4.86 6.96 -6.26
C HIS A 195 3.49 6.68 -5.62
N LEU A 196 2.84 7.70 -5.05
CA LEU A 196 1.55 7.55 -4.38
C LEU A 196 0.44 7.15 -5.36
N ASP A 197 0.41 7.77 -6.54
CA ASP A 197 -0.62 7.50 -7.52
C ASP A 197 -0.44 6.09 -8.13
N ALA A 198 0.77 5.52 -8.12
CA ALA A 198 1.04 4.17 -8.65
C ALA A 198 0.25 3.08 -7.90
N PHE A 199 0.01 3.25 -6.59
CA PHE A 199 -0.77 2.31 -5.78
C PHE A 199 -2.20 2.14 -6.29
N ALA A 200 -2.73 0.91 -6.21
CA ALA A 200 -4.11 0.63 -6.58
C ALA A 200 -5.08 1.50 -5.77
N THR A 201 -6.08 2.07 -6.43
CA THR A 201 -7.00 3.04 -5.83
C THR A 201 -8.42 2.68 -6.17
N VAL A 202 -9.25 2.67 -5.16
CA VAL A 202 -10.70 2.63 -5.24
C VAL A 202 -11.23 3.47 -4.08
N SER A 203 -12.36 4.13 -4.24
CA SER A 203 -12.96 4.90 -3.15
C SER A 203 -13.33 3.98 -2.00
N GLN A 204 -13.18 4.46 -0.76
CA GLN A 204 -13.66 3.75 0.41
C GLN A 204 -15.19 3.56 0.38
N GLU A 205 -15.94 4.45 -0.28
CA GLU A 205 -17.39 4.33 -0.44
C GLU A 205 -17.77 3.09 -1.26
N GLU A 206 -17.10 2.88 -2.41
CA GLU A 206 -17.29 1.71 -3.27
C GLU A 206 -16.96 0.40 -2.55
N ARG A 207 -15.88 0.40 -1.76
CA ARG A 207 -15.50 -0.74 -0.93
C ARG A 207 -16.57 -1.06 0.12
N GLN A 208 -17.02 -0.03 0.85
CA GLN A 208 -17.99 -0.20 1.92
C GLN A 208 -19.34 -0.69 1.37
N ALA A 209 -19.76 -0.21 0.20
CA ALA A 209 -21.00 -0.63 -0.46
C ALA A 209 -21.03 -2.16 -0.69
N LYS A 210 -19.91 -2.75 -1.13
CA LYS A 210 -19.82 -4.21 -1.26
C LYS A 210 -19.77 -4.90 0.10
N GLU A 211 -18.97 -4.41 1.05
CA GLU A 211 -18.81 -5.01 2.39
C GLU A 211 -20.14 -5.08 3.17
N THR A 212 -21.02 -4.08 3.04
CA THR A 212 -22.32 -4.03 3.76
C THR A 212 -23.36 -5.06 3.31
N GLU A 213 -23.19 -5.73 2.17
CA GLU A 213 -24.07 -6.85 1.77
C GLU A 213 -23.89 -8.09 2.65
N TRP A 214 -22.82 -8.14 3.45
CA TRP A 214 -22.54 -9.19 4.42
C TRP A 214 -22.93 -8.71 5.82
N ILE A 215 -24.18 -9.01 6.17
CA ILE A 215 -24.86 -8.67 7.43
C ILE A 215 -23.94 -8.94 8.65
N PHE A 216 -23.94 -8.01 9.63
CA PHE A 216 -23.33 -8.01 10.99
C PHE A 216 -22.07 -7.16 11.26
N MET A 217 -21.49 -6.44 10.30
CA MET A 217 -20.39 -5.49 10.58
C MET A 217 -20.89 -4.04 10.56
N GLU A 218 -20.94 -3.38 11.72
CA GLU A 218 -21.04 -1.92 11.82
C GLU A 218 -19.74 -1.31 11.28
N GLY A 219 -19.65 -1.15 9.97
CA GLY A 219 -18.54 -0.46 9.31
C GLY A 219 -18.50 1.03 9.71
N PRO A 220 -17.36 1.71 9.53
CA PRO A 220 -17.27 3.13 9.83
C PRO A 220 -18.30 3.90 8.99
N THR A 221 -19.24 4.55 9.67
CA THR A 221 -20.32 5.32 9.03
C THR A 221 -19.75 6.53 8.29
N ARG A 222 -20.52 7.07 7.34
CA ARG A 222 -20.20 8.35 6.67
C ARG A 222 -19.90 9.48 7.66
N GLU A 223 -20.51 9.43 8.85
CA GLU A 223 -20.24 10.34 9.96
C GLU A 223 -18.82 10.18 10.52
N LEU A 224 -18.34 8.95 10.71
CA LEU A 224 -16.97 8.68 11.16
C LEU A 224 -15.94 9.19 10.14
N TRP A 225 -16.20 9.00 8.84
CA TRP A 225 -15.34 9.54 7.77
C TRP A 225 -15.27 11.06 7.80
N THR A 226 -16.43 11.71 7.93
CA THR A 226 -16.54 13.16 8.03
C THR A 226 -15.76 13.70 9.23
N LYS A 227 -15.97 13.09 10.41
CA LYS A 227 -15.28 13.47 11.64
C LYS A 227 -13.76 13.29 11.56
N ALA A 228 -13.28 12.17 11.00
CA ALA A 228 -11.86 11.94 10.76
C ALA A 228 -11.26 13.02 9.86
N ARG A 229 -11.92 13.31 8.73
CA ARG A 229 -11.49 14.31 7.75
C ARG A 229 -11.42 15.70 8.38
N ASP A 230 -12.44 16.10 9.14
CA ASP A 230 -12.51 17.43 9.75
C ASP A 230 -11.42 17.63 10.81
N LEU A 231 -11.17 16.62 11.64
CA LEU A 231 -10.07 16.62 12.61
C LEU A 231 -8.71 16.69 11.92
N LEU A 232 -8.51 15.92 10.84
CA LEU A 232 -7.27 15.94 10.06
C LEU A 232 -7.06 17.30 9.38
N ARG A 233 -8.11 17.85 8.77
CA ARG A 233 -8.13 19.20 8.17
C ARG A 233 -7.76 20.26 9.20
N ALA A 234 -8.35 20.22 10.39
CA ALA A 234 -8.04 21.16 11.46
C ALA A 234 -6.57 21.11 11.88
N ALA A 235 -5.96 19.92 11.84
CA ALA A 235 -4.57 19.71 12.19
C ALA A 235 -3.58 20.15 11.09
N TYR A 236 -3.90 19.91 9.81
CA TYR A 236 -2.91 19.98 8.71
C TYR A 236 -3.15 21.09 7.68
N LYS A 237 -4.36 21.64 7.53
CA LYS A 237 -4.63 22.71 6.53
C LYS A 237 -3.81 23.98 6.84
N VAL A 238 -3.69 24.30 8.13
CA VAL A 238 -2.85 25.40 8.63
C VAL A 238 -2.04 24.87 9.82
N PRO A 239 -0.90 24.20 9.56
CA PRO A 239 -0.07 23.63 10.61
C PRO A 239 0.46 24.72 11.55
N PRO A 240 0.61 24.45 12.86
CA PRO A 240 1.19 25.44 13.79
C PRO A 240 2.59 25.89 13.36
N LYS A 241 2.95 27.16 13.60
CA LYS A 241 4.26 27.74 13.23
C LYS A 241 5.46 26.92 13.74
N LYS A 242 5.31 26.23 14.88
CA LYS A 242 6.32 25.33 15.46
C LYS A 242 6.69 24.15 14.55
N CYS A 243 5.80 23.76 13.65
CA CYS A 243 6.04 22.70 12.66
C CYS A 243 6.96 23.17 11.52
N LYS A 244 7.28 24.47 11.42
CA LYS A 244 8.21 25.03 10.41
C LYS A 244 7.85 24.69 8.95
N ILE A 245 6.55 24.62 8.64
CA ILE A 245 6.07 24.52 7.25
C ILE A 245 6.03 25.95 6.68
N THR A 246 6.88 26.23 5.69
CA THR A 246 7.06 27.59 5.15
C THR A 246 6.54 27.74 3.73
N LYS A 247 6.59 26.66 2.93
CA LYS A 247 6.04 26.64 1.57
C LYS A 247 4.60 26.12 1.61
N PRO A 248 3.56 26.92 1.30
CA PRO A 248 2.21 26.40 1.18
C PRO A 248 2.13 25.41 0.01
N LEU A 249 1.25 24.41 0.11
CA LEU A 249 0.98 23.52 -1.01
C LEU A 249 0.38 24.31 -2.19
N PRO A 250 0.53 23.84 -3.44
CA PRO A 250 -0.21 24.39 -4.58
C PRO A 250 -1.72 24.41 -4.30
N ASP A 251 -2.42 25.47 -4.68
CA ASP A 251 -3.84 25.68 -4.35
C ASP A 251 -4.72 24.50 -4.77
N SER A 252 -4.46 23.93 -5.95
CA SER A 252 -5.18 22.74 -6.45
C SER A 252 -5.04 21.53 -5.53
N LEU A 253 -3.83 21.27 -5.02
CA LEU A 253 -3.56 20.18 -4.09
C LEU A 253 -4.11 20.49 -2.69
N LEU A 254 -4.05 21.76 -2.25
CA LEU A 254 -4.63 22.19 -0.99
C LEU A 254 -6.15 21.96 -0.97
N THR A 255 -6.85 22.37 -2.03
CA THR A 255 -8.30 22.14 -2.19
C THR A 255 -8.61 20.66 -2.25
N SER A 256 -7.87 19.88 -3.05
CA SER A 256 -8.05 18.42 -3.14
C SER A 256 -7.88 17.75 -1.79
N LEU A 257 -6.82 18.05 -1.02
CA LEU A 257 -6.58 17.35 0.25
C LEU A 257 -7.57 17.73 1.36
N PHE A 258 -8.04 18.97 1.41
CA PHE A 258 -8.75 19.49 2.59
C PHE A 258 -10.21 19.87 2.35
N ASP A 259 -10.61 20.10 1.11
CA ASP A 259 -11.96 20.56 0.78
C ASP A 259 -12.72 19.54 -0.10
N ASP A 260 -12.04 18.58 -0.73
CA ASP A 260 -12.66 17.47 -1.47
C ASP A 260 -12.76 16.18 -0.63
N GLU A 261 -13.99 15.68 -0.47
CA GLU A 261 -14.28 14.41 0.20
C GLU A 261 -13.72 13.21 -0.55
N ALA A 262 -13.83 13.22 -1.88
CA ALA A 262 -13.48 12.08 -2.70
C ALA A 262 -11.99 11.78 -2.58
N THR A 263 -11.14 12.80 -2.51
CA THR A 263 -9.70 12.64 -2.26
C THR A 263 -9.43 11.89 -0.95
N PHE A 264 -10.09 12.25 0.16
CA PHE A 264 -9.90 11.56 1.44
C PHE A 264 -10.37 10.10 1.38
N LEU A 265 -11.54 9.83 0.78
CA LEU A 265 -12.07 8.48 0.61
C LEU A 265 -11.22 7.63 -0.33
N ASN A 266 -10.65 8.22 -1.38
CA ASN A 266 -9.71 7.55 -2.27
C ASN A 266 -8.41 7.16 -1.55
N TYR A 267 -7.89 8.00 -0.65
CA TYR A 267 -6.71 7.63 0.14
C TYR A 267 -7.02 6.56 1.20
N LEU A 268 -8.20 6.58 1.81
CA LEU A 268 -8.64 5.49 2.69
C LEU A 268 -8.71 4.16 1.93
N GLY A 269 -9.41 4.13 0.79
CA GLY A 269 -9.53 2.93 -0.02
C GLY A 269 -8.21 2.47 -0.64
N LYS A 270 -7.34 3.41 -1.05
CA LYS A 270 -5.95 3.15 -1.47
C LYS A 270 -5.14 2.51 -0.35
N PHE A 271 -5.18 3.03 0.86
CA PHE A 271 -4.50 2.39 1.98
C PHE A 271 -5.05 0.99 2.20
N ASN A 272 -6.37 0.84 2.33
CA ASN A 272 -7.00 -0.44 2.64
C ASN A 272 -6.73 -1.53 1.59
N ILE A 273 -6.63 -1.19 0.30
CA ILE A 273 -6.39 -2.20 -0.76
C ILE A 273 -4.92 -2.57 -0.90
N ASN A 274 -4.00 -1.70 -0.47
CA ASN A 274 -2.56 -1.96 -0.50
C ASN A 274 -1.99 -2.25 0.90
N ASN A 275 -2.83 -2.45 1.91
CA ASN A 275 -2.39 -2.59 3.30
C ASN A 275 -1.76 -3.95 3.55
N GLN A 276 -0.43 -3.98 3.64
CA GLN A 276 0.34 -5.15 4.02
C GLN A 276 0.85 -4.99 5.47
N ASN A 277 0.03 -5.39 6.45
CA ASN A 277 0.33 -5.30 7.88
C ASN A 277 0.73 -3.89 8.34
N GLY A 278 -0.03 -2.89 7.91
CA GLY A 278 0.14 -1.48 8.22
C GLY A 278 1.02 -0.70 7.25
N GLY A 279 1.62 -1.36 6.24
CA GLY A 279 2.50 -0.73 5.26
C GLY A 279 1.94 -0.74 3.84
N MET A 280 2.22 0.32 3.09
CA MET A 280 2.07 0.38 1.64
C MET A 280 3.45 0.26 1.00
N TYR A 281 3.66 -0.75 0.16
CA TYR A 281 4.96 -1.08 -0.43
C TYR A 281 4.91 -0.93 -1.95
N LEU A 282 5.76 -0.06 -2.49
CA LEU A 282 5.62 0.45 -3.85
C LEU A 282 5.83 -0.66 -4.89
N VAL A 283 6.90 -1.44 -4.76
CA VAL A 283 7.20 -2.54 -5.70
C VAL A 283 6.29 -3.73 -5.42
N HIS A 284 6.14 -4.13 -4.15
CA HIS A 284 5.26 -5.23 -3.75
C HIS A 284 3.80 -5.04 -4.19
N SER A 285 3.28 -3.81 -4.25
CA SER A 285 1.91 -3.53 -4.76
C SER A 285 1.64 -3.93 -6.21
N HIS A 286 2.63 -4.43 -6.94
CA HIS A 286 2.49 -4.98 -8.29
C HIS A 286 2.26 -6.51 -8.29
N ILE A 287 2.38 -7.20 -7.15
CA ILE A 287 2.20 -8.65 -7.07
C ILE A 287 0.72 -8.95 -6.90
N ASN A 288 0.12 -9.58 -7.92
CA ASN A 288 -1.31 -9.89 -7.93
C ASN A 288 -1.65 -11.14 -7.09
N HIS A 289 -2.94 -11.35 -6.86
CA HIS A 289 -3.43 -12.51 -6.15
C HIS A 289 -3.46 -13.78 -7.02
N ASN A 290 -3.05 -14.92 -6.42
CA ASN A 290 -3.46 -16.26 -6.84
C ASN A 290 -3.64 -17.15 -5.60
N CYS A 291 -4.68 -18.00 -5.55
CA CYS A 291 -4.86 -18.95 -4.43
C CYS A 291 -3.83 -20.10 -4.44
N TYR A 292 -3.08 -20.25 -5.53
CA TYR A 292 -1.89 -21.10 -5.66
C TYR A 292 -0.69 -20.20 -6.07
N PRO A 293 -0.15 -19.42 -5.11
CA PRO A 293 0.89 -18.43 -5.39
C PRO A 293 2.24 -19.07 -5.75
N ASN A 294 3.16 -18.26 -6.26
CA ASN A 294 4.54 -18.65 -6.52
C ASN A 294 5.57 -17.86 -5.70
N VAL A 295 5.13 -16.83 -4.97
CA VAL A 295 5.94 -16.11 -3.98
C VAL A 295 5.26 -16.04 -2.62
N SER A 296 6.04 -15.77 -1.57
CA SER A 296 5.58 -15.46 -0.22
C SER A 296 6.18 -14.15 0.29
N ILE A 297 5.46 -13.52 1.23
CA ILE A 297 5.92 -12.33 1.94
C ILE A 297 6.40 -12.73 3.32
N ASP A 298 7.69 -12.59 3.54
CA ASP A 298 8.35 -12.85 4.80
C ASP A 298 8.67 -11.52 5.51
N TYR A 299 8.67 -11.52 6.84
CA TYR A 299 9.05 -10.37 7.67
C TYR A 299 10.42 -10.63 8.30
N PRO A 300 11.51 -10.09 7.72
CA PRO A 300 12.88 -10.43 8.16
C PRO A 300 13.22 -9.95 9.57
N GLN A 301 12.45 -8.99 10.11
CA GLN A 301 12.65 -8.49 11.46
C GLN A 301 11.69 -9.15 12.44
N LYS A 302 12.25 -9.89 13.39
CA LYS A 302 11.47 -10.44 14.51
C LYS A 302 10.78 -9.28 15.24
N HIS A 303 9.45 -9.37 15.39
CA HIS A 303 8.60 -8.37 16.07
C HIS A 303 8.48 -7.00 15.37
N SER A 304 8.85 -6.87 14.09
CA SER A 304 8.57 -5.68 13.30
C SER A 304 8.04 -6.07 11.91
N GLN A 305 6.91 -5.48 11.53
CA GLN A 305 6.29 -5.66 10.22
C GLN A 305 6.66 -4.53 9.24
N TYR A 306 7.61 -3.66 9.62
CA TYR A 306 8.01 -2.50 8.83
C TYR A 306 8.82 -2.85 7.58
N LYS A 307 9.37 -4.04 7.48
CA LYS A 307 10.17 -4.45 6.32
C LYS A 307 9.62 -5.77 5.83
N ILE A 308 9.47 -5.90 4.51
CA ILE A 308 9.04 -7.15 3.87
C ILE A 308 10.16 -7.73 3.03
N THR A 309 10.10 -9.03 2.79
CA THR A 309 10.98 -9.75 1.85
C THR A 309 10.12 -10.67 1.01
N VAL A 310 10.25 -10.55 -0.31
CA VAL A 310 9.54 -11.40 -1.26
C VAL A 310 10.45 -12.57 -1.62
N ARG A 311 9.96 -13.80 -1.43
CA ARG A 311 10.70 -15.04 -1.68
C ARG A 311 9.92 -15.97 -2.60
N ALA A 312 10.60 -16.62 -3.53
CA ALA A 312 10.01 -17.65 -4.37
C ALA A 312 9.71 -18.91 -3.55
N ILE A 313 8.52 -19.50 -3.69
CA ILE A 313 8.14 -20.74 -2.99
C ILE A 313 8.29 -22.00 -3.86
N ARG A 314 8.53 -21.80 -5.16
CA ARG A 314 8.86 -22.81 -6.16
C ARG A 314 9.77 -22.19 -7.23
N ASP A 315 10.26 -23.00 -8.17
CA ASP A 315 10.91 -22.48 -9.36
C ASP A 315 9.91 -21.65 -10.19
N ILE A 316 10.35 -20.49 -10.68
CA ILE A 316 9.56 -19.55 -11.48
C ILE A 316 10.29 -19.30 -12.79
N LYS A 317 9.59 -19.43 -13.90
CA LYS A 317 10.19 -19.22 -15.23
C LYS A 317 10.23 -17.75 -15.59
N LYS A 318 11.23 -17.36 -16.38
CA LYS A 318 11.24 -16.04 -17.02
C LYS A 318 9.88 -15.76 -17.67
N ASP A 319 9.43 -14.51 -17.55
CA ASP A 319 8.15 -14.00 -18.06
C ASP A 319 6.90 -14.53 -17.34
N GLU A 320 7.05 -15.39 -16.33
CA GLU A 320 5.94 -15.77 -15.45
C GLU A 320 5.56 -14.60 -14.54
N GLN A 321 4.25 -14.40 -14.32
CA GLN A 321 3.76 -13.41 -13.36
C GLN A 321 3.99 -13.90 -11.94
N LEU A 322 4.41 -12.99 -11.06
CA LEU A 322 4.57 -13.25 -9.65
C LEU A 322 3.22 -13.06 -8.95
N TYR A 323 2.85 -14.04 -8.14
CA TYR A 323 1.60 -14.07 -7.41
C TYR A 323 1.82 -14.39 -5.94
N GLU A 324 1.11 -13.65 -5.09
CA GLU A 324 0.96 -13.95 -3.66
C GLU A 324 -0.51 -14.32 -3.35
N THR A 325 -0.78 -14.77 -2.12
CA THR A 325 -2.16 -14.99 -1.66
C THR A 325 -2.60 -13.86 -0.73
N TYR A 326 -3.67 -13.14 -1.09
CA TYR A 326 -4.27 -12.07 -0.28
C TYR A 326 -5.21 -12.62 0.79
N VAL A 327 -5.54 -13.90 0.71
CA VAL A 327 -6.42 -14.63 1.62
C VAL A 327 -5.64 -15.67 2.40
N ASN A 328 -6.20 -16.09 3.54
CA ASN A 328 -5.68 -17.25 4.24
C ASN A 328 -5.83 -18.50 3.34
N PRO A 329 -4.73 -19.17 2.96
CA PRO A 329 -4.79 -20.32 2.06
C PRO A 329 -5.56 -21.51 2.62
N ARG A 330 -5.76 -21.58 3.95
CA ARG A 330 -6.55 -22.62 4.63
C ARG A 330 -8.06 -22.50 4.45
N TRP A 331 -8.56 -21.31 4.13
CA TRP A 331 -9.99 -21.11 3.92
C TRP A 331 -10.51 -21.94 2.74
N ASN A 332 -11.77 -22.37 2.82
CA ASN A 332 -12.47 -23.02 1.72
C ASN A 332 -12.70 -22.04 0.56
N LYS A 333 -13.13 -22.54 -0.61
CA LYS A 333 -13.30 -21.73 -1.82
C LYS A 333 -14.28 -20.57 -1.62
N GLU A 334 -15.42 -20.83 -0.97
CA GLU A 334 -16.45 -19.83 -0.73
C GLU A 334 -15.91 -18.66 0.10
N THR A 335 -15.31 -18.93 1.26
CA THR A 335 -14.72 -17.91 2.12
C THR A 335 -13.63 -17.11 1.40
N ARG A 336 -12.78 -17.76 0.59
CA ARG A 336 -11.77 -17.05 -0.20
C ARG A 336 -12.40 -16.11 -1.24
N GLN A 337 -13.38 -16.59 -2.01
CA GLN A 337 -14.06 -15.77 -3.02
C GLN A 337 -14.80 -14.61 -2.40
N THR A 338 -15.57 -14.85 -1.33
CA THR A 338 -16.28 -13.80 -0.61
C THR A 338 -15.31 -12.74 -0.08
N TYR A 339 -14.20 -13.13 0.55
CA TYR A 339 -13.24 -12.14 1.04
C TYR A 339 -12.60 -11.33 -0.08
N LEU A 340 -12.23 -11.96 -1.20
CA LEU A 340 -11.64 -11.27 -2.35
C LEU A 340 -12.63 -10.31 -3.02
N ASP A 341 -13.88 -10.71 -3.20
CA ASP A 341 -14.92 -9.83 -3.74
C ASP A 341 -15.17 -8.62 -2.84
N LYS A 342 -15.26 -8.84 -1.51
CA LYS A 342 -15.58 -7.77 -0.57
C LYS A 342 -14.40 -6.84 -0.27
N SER A 343 -13.19 -7.39 -0.11
CA SER A 343 -12.01 -6.60 0.29
C SER A 343 -11.17 -6.10 -0.88
N TYR A 344 -11.23 -6.76 -2.03
CA TYR A 344 -10.40 -6.46 -3.22
C TYR A 344 -11.22 -6.27 -4.50
N LEU A 345 -12.54 -6.43 -4.45
CA LEU A 345 -13.47 -6.10 -5.52
C LEU A 345 -13.32 -6.95 -6.79
N PHE A 346 -12.81 -8.18 -6.67
CA PHE A 346 -12.69 -9.10 -7.81
C PHE A 346 -13.00 -10.55 -7.45
N THR A 347 -13.41 -11.33 -8.46
CA THR A 347 -13.59 -12.79 -8.35
C THR A 347 -12.36 -13.52 -8.87
N CYS A 348 -11.78 -14.41 -8.06
CA CYS A 348 -10.57 -15.12 -8.43
C CYS A 348 -10.85 -16.26 -9.42
N GLN A 349 -10.12 -16.29 -10.54
CA GLN A 349 -10.28 -17.28 -11.62
C GLN A 349 -9.10 -18.25 -11.73
N CYS A 350 -8.31 -18.41 -10.65
CA CYS A 350 -7.19 -19.35 -10.63
C CYS A 350 -7.66 -20.81 -10.62
N ASP A 351 -6.74 -21.73 -10.95
CA ASP A 351 -7.05 -23.17 -11.05
C ASP A 351 -7.57 -23.76 -9.74
N ARG A 352 -7.04 -23.30 -8.59
CA ARG A 352 -7.52 -23.74 -7.27
C ARG A 352 -8.98 -23.36 -7.03
N CYS A 353 -9.43 -22.21 -7.56
CA CYS A 353 -10.82 -21.79 -7.46
C CYS A 353 -11.72 -22.46 -8.50
N LYS A 354 -11.24 -22.64 -9.73
CA LYS A 354 -11.99 -23.30 -10.81
C LYS A 354 -12.29 -24.76 -10.49
N ASN A 355 -11.27 -25.49 -10.03
CA ASN A 355 -11.35 -26.93 -9.78
C ASN A 355 -11.63 -27.30 -8.31
N ASP A 356 -11.80 -26.28 -7.45
CA ASP A 356 -11.99 -26.45 -5.99
C ASP A 356 -10.97 -27.38 -5.32
N THR A 357 -9.70 -27.23 -5.68
CA THR A 357 -8.65 -28.12 -5.19
C THR A 357 -8.24 -27.77 -3.76
N PRO A 358 -7.93 -28.78 -2.91
CA PRO A 358 -7.52 -28.54 -1.53
C PRO A 358 -6.16 -27.82 -1.46
N LEU A 359 -5.83 -27.32 -0.27
CA LEU A 359 -4.50 -26.79 0.03
C LEU A 359 -3.49 -27.94 0.06
N THR A 360 -2.51 -27.94 -0.85
CA THR A 360 -1.49 -29.00 -0.95
C THR A 360 -0.39 -28.86 0.10
N ASP A 361 0.25 -29.98 0.49
CA ASP A 361 1.38 -29.97 1.43
C ASP A 361 2.55 -29.14 0.92
N GLU A 362 2.84 -29.22 -0.38
CA GLU A 362 3.87 -28.42 -1.06
C GLU A 362 3.61 -26.91 -0.86
N LEU A 363 2.37 -26.47 -1.06
CA LEU A 363 2.01 -25.07 -0.88
C LEU A 363 2.10 -24.66 0.60
N ARG A 364 1.68 -25.53 1.53
CA ARG A 364 1.82 -25.25 2.99
C ARG A 364 3.29 -25.07 3.39
N GLN A 365 4.17 -25.94 2.90
CA GLN A 365 5.60 -25.88 3.16
C GLN A 365 6.24 -24.63 2.54
N GLY A 366 5.94 -24.34 1.28
CA GLY A 366 6.46 -23.16 0.57
C GLY A 366 6.08 -21.83 1.25
N LEU A 367 4.83 -21.72 1.69
CA LEU A 367 4.31 -20.57 2.45
C LEU A 367 4.73 -20.57 3.93
N ARG A 368 5.45 -21.58 4.40
CA ARG A 368 5.88 -21.74 5.80
C ARG A 368 4.73 -21.58 6.80
N LEU A 369 3.57 -22.16 6.47
CA LEU A 369 2.41 -22.13 7.34
C LEU A 369 2.71 -22.93 8.62
N ARG A 370 2.57 -22.31 9.79
CA ARG A 370 2.68 -23.02 11.09
C ARG A 370 1.68 -24.18 11.15
N SER A 371 2.02 -25.28 11.82
CA SER A 371 1.06 -26.34 12.17
C SER A 371 -0.07 -25.75 13.00
N GLU A 372 -1.28 -26.29 12.84
CA GLU A 372 -2.48 -25.85 13.58
C GLU A 372 -2.36 -26.09 15.09
#